data_AF-A0A376KSV0-F1
#
_entry.id   AF-A0A376KSV0-F1
#
_cell.length_a   1.000
_cell.length_b   1.000
_cell.length_c   1.000
_cell.angle_alpha   90.00
_cell.angle_beta   90.00
_cell.angle_gamma   90.00
#
_symmetry.space_group_name_H-M   'P 1'
#
loop_
_entity.id
_entity.type
_entity.pdbx_description
1 polymer ?
#
loop_
_entity_poly.entity_id
_entity_poly.type
_entity_poly.pdbx_seq_one_letter_code
_entity_poly.pdbx_strand_id
1 'polypeptide(L)' 'MYRTDEYNIKQWQLRNLPAPDAGTHWTYMGGAYVLISDTDGKIIKAYDGEIFYHR' A
#
# COMPACT_ATOMS: atom_id res chain seq x y z
N MET A 1 -1.47 -5.27 -13.61
CA MET A 1 -2.43 -4.41 -12.88
C MET A 1 -2.10 -4.54 -11.41
N TYR A 2 -2.10 -3.45 -10.65
CA TYR A 2 -1.57 -3.34 -9.27
C TYR A 2 -2.08 -4.34 -8.21
N ARG A 3 -2.96 -5.28 -8.57
CA ARG A 3 -3.48 -6.37 -7.75
C ARG A 3 -2.62 -7.64 -7.78
N THR A 4 -1.56 -7.69 -8.60
CA THR A 4 -0.66 -8.84 -8.66
C THR A 4 0.36 -8.78 -7.52
N ASP A 5 0.79 -9.95 -7.02
CA ASP A 5 1.71 -10.05 -5.86
C ASP A 5 3.03 -9.28 -6.06
N GLU A 6 3.44 -9.08 -7.32
CA GLU A 6 4.60 -8.27 -7.71
C GLU A 6 4.51 -6.80 -7.27
N TYR A 7 3.29 -6.26 -7.11
CA TYR A 7 3.04 -4.89 -6.64
C TYR A 7 2.62 -4.83 -5.17
N ASN A 8 2.62 -5.97 -4.47
CA ASN A 8 2.30 -6.06 -3.06
C ASN A 8 3.51 -5.68 -2.20
N ILE A 9 3.37 -4.59 -1.45
CA ILE A 9 4.38 -4.10 -0.53
C ILE A 9 4.27 -4.88 0.78
N LYS A 10 4.99 -6.00 0.85
CA LYS A 10 5.09 -6.85 2.05
C LYS A 10 5.92 -6.20 3.16
N GLN A 11 6.88 -5.34 2.80
CA GLN A 11 7.76 -4.63 3.72
C GLN A 11 7.17 -3.30 4.23
N TRP A 12 5.87 -3.25 4.49
CA TRP A 12 5.17 -2.05 4.94
C TRP A 12 5.73 -1.46 6.25
N GLN A 13 6.22 -2.31 7.15
CA GLN A 13 6.85 -1.90 8.41
C GLN A 13 8.09 -1.03 8.19
N LEU A 14 8.91 -1.35 7.19
CA LEU A 14 10.11 -0.57 6.84
C LEU A 14 9.78 0.77 6.16
N ARG A 15 8.50 0.99 5.83
CA ARG A 15 7.99 2.20 5.18
C ARG A 15 7.20 3.09 6.13
N ASN A 16 7.22 2.80 7.43
CA ASN A 16 6.37 3.46 8.44
C ASN A 16 4.87 3.41 8.11
N LEU A 17 4.45 2.44 7.29
CA LEU A 17 3.05 2.24 6.96
C LEU A 17 2.37 1.44 8.08
N PRO A 18 1.09 1.68 8.36
CA PRO A 18 0.33 0.83 9.25
C PRO A 18 0.09 -0.54 8.61
N ALA A 19 -0.19 -1.55 9.44
CA ALA A 19 -0.54 -2.88 8.98
C ALA A 19 -1.76 -2.81 8.03
N PRO A 20 -1.73 -3.52 6.89
CA PRO A 20 -2.88 -3.60 6.00
C PRO A 20 -4.04 -4.33 6.69
N ASP A 21 -5.26 -3.92 6.36
CA ASP A 21 -6.49 -4.57 6.82
C ASP A 21 -6.64 -5.95 6.14
N ALA A 22 -7.41 -6.87 6.72
CA ALA A 22 -7.58 -8.21 6.15
C ALA A 22 -8.21 -8.15 4.73
N GLY A 23 -7.63 -8.89 3.78
CA GLY A 23 -8.07 -8.86 2.37
C GLY A 23 -7.70 -7.57 1.63
N THR A 24 -6.70 -6.84 2.13
CA THR A 24 -6.12 -5.66 1.49
C THR A 24 -4.60 -5.77 1.43
N HIS A 25 -4.00 -5.04 0.50
CA HIS A 25 -2.54 -4.90 0.45
C HIS A 25 -2.10 -3.49 0.05
N TRP A 26 -0.90 -3.14 0.50
CA TRP A 26 -0.24 -1.91 0.09
C TRP A 26 0.35 -2.08 -1.31
N THR A 27 0.17 -1.06 -2.14
CA THR A 27 0.75 -0.97 -3.48
C THR A 27 1.27 0.44 -3.73
N TYR A 28 2.24 0.58 -4.63
CA TYR A 28 2.80 1.89 -4.97
C TYR A 28 2.20 2.37 -6.28
N MET A 29 1.48 3.48 -6.24
CA MET A 29 0.86 4.09 -7.42
C MET A 29 1.13 5.58 -7.46
N GLY A 30 1.68 6.05 -8.58
CA GLY A 30 1.75 7.49 -8.87
C GLY A 30 2.53 8.32 -7.83
N GLY A 31 3.48 7.73 -7.11
CA GLY A 31 4.24 8.42 -6.06
C GLY A 31 3.72 8.22 -4.64
N ALA A 32 2.60 7.52 -4.46
CA ALA A 32 1.96 7.29 -3.17
C ALA A 32 1.87 5.80 -2.83
N TYR A 33 1.86 5.50 -1.54
CA TYR A 33 1.53 4.19 -1.00
C TYR A 33 0.02 4.10 -0.82
N VAL A 34 -0.62 3.20 -1.54
CA VAL A 34 -2.08 3.06 -1.59
C VAL A 34 -2.47 1.69 -1.05
N LEU A 35 -3.42 1.64 -0.11
CA LEU A 35 -4.01 0.42 0.38
C LEU A 35 -5.21 0.08 -0.50
N ILE A 36 -5.18 -1.06 -1.16
CA ILE A 36 -6.27 -1.51 -2.02
C ILE A 36 -6.88 -2.82 -1.54
N SER A 37 -8.18 -2.98 -1.78
CA SER A 37 -8.92 -4.22 -1.57
C SER A 37 -8.54 -5.27 -2.62
N ASP A 38 -8.25 -6.48 -2.17
CA ASP A 38 -7.94 -7.61 -3.06
C ASP A 38 -9.16 -8.03 -3.90
N THR A 39 -10.37 -7.79 -3.37
CA THR A 39 -11.62 -8.27 -3.95
C THR A 39 -12.06 -7.43 -5.13
N ASP A 40 -12.05 -6.10 -4.98
CA ASP A 40 -12.59 -5.16 -5.97
C ASP A 40 -11.60 -4.07 -6.40
N GLY A 41 -10.39 -4.04 -5.84
CA GLY A 41 -9.37 -3.05 -6.17
C GLY A 41 -9.69 -1.64 -5.67
N LYS A 42 -10.68 -1.48 -4.78
CA LYS A 42 -11.01 -0.17 -4.20
C LYS A 42 -9.85 0.35 -3.37
N ILE A 43 -9.61 1.64 -3.50
CA ILE A 43 -8.68 2.37 -2.64
C ILE A 43 -9.33 2.56 -1.28
N ILE A 44 -8.70 2.00 -0.25
CA ILE A 44 -9.15 2.09 1.14
C ILE A 44 -8.46 3.26 1.84
N LYS A 45 -7.14 3.41 1.63
CA LYS A 45 -6.29 4.47 2.21
C LYS A 45 -5.19 4.84 1.21
N ALA A 46 -4.68 6.06 1.30
CA ALA A 46 -3.49 6.48 0.56
C ALA A 46 -2.61 7.34 1.46
N TYR A 47 -1.30 7.07 1.44
CA TYR A 47 -0.27 7.87 2.07
C TYR A 47 0.67 8.38 1.00
N ASP A 48 1.09 9.63 1.14
CA ASP A 48 2.12 10.18 0.27
C ASP A 48 3.42 9.38 0.40
N GLY A 49 4.21 9.29 -0.67
CA GLY A 49 5.51 8.63 -0.69
C GLY A 49 6.49 9.20 0.35
N GLU A 50 6.29 10.45 0.77
CA GLU A 50 7.05 11.11 1.84
C GLU A 50 6.96 10.41 3.20
N ILE A 51 5.95 9.57 3.45
CA ILE A 51 5.86 8.76 4.69
C ILE A 51 7.08 7.85 4.87
N PHE A 52 7.75 7.49 3.77
CA PHE A 52 9.01 6.75 3.82
C PHE A 52 10.14 7.52 4.51
N TYR A 53 10.16 8.85 4.40
CA TYR A 53 11.22 9.70 4.92
C TYR A 53 10.91 10.29 6.30
N HIS A 54 9.67 10.21 6.77
CA HIS A 54 9.31 10.58 8.13
C HIS A 54 9.94 9.58 9.12
N ARG A 55 10.90 10.06 9.92
CA ARG A 55 11.56 9.33 11.01
C ARG A 55 11.26 10.00 12.34
#